data_AF-I6ANR1-F1
#
_entry.id   AF-I6ANR1-F1
#
_cell.length_a   1.000
_cell.length_b   1.000
_cell.length_c   1.000
_cell.angle_alpha   90.00
_cell.angle_beta   90.00
_cell.angle_gamma   90.00
#
_symmetry.space_group_name_H-M   'P 1'
#
loop_
_entity.id
_entity.type
_entity.pdbx_description
1 polymer ?
#
loop_
_entity_poly.entity_id
_entity_poly.type
_entity_poly.pdbx_seq_one_letter_code
_entity_poly.pdbx_strand_id
1 'polypeptide(L)'
;MKFNYRLFLISALLLAGSARLAAQTVVTDLWTDWSPSNHPEWTADKQVNPDAGSTGGGVLHLINGADSLYLYGDFGGGGNNYFYTLFATPTLSVIVSDALAGVNTITFQVFGTMNPEEYGPQNLTLIVNQNTTGDSFVVTPTLEDDNFTWTWDISGIADISTFEITWDMEEHSAFTALQLVQSTSVIPEPSTYAALVSLAILAAVALKRRRRI
;
A
#
# COMPACT_ATOMS: atom_id res chain seq x y z
N MET A 1 -29.52 30.25 41.14
CA MET A 1 -28.46 30.30 40.12
C MET A 1 -29.09 29.97 38.76
N LYS A 2 -29.14 30.90 37.80
CA LYS A 2 -29.69 30.64 36.46
C LYS A 2 -28.64 29.91 35.61
N PHE A 3 -28.96 28.69 35.17
CA PHE A 3 -28.09 27.85 34.35
C PHE A 3 -28.06 28.41 32.92
N ASN A 4 -26.90 28.87 32.43
CA ASN A 4 -26.76 29.43 31.07
C ASN A 4 -26.63 28.30 30.04
N TYR A 5 -27.76 27.76 29.59
CA TYR A 5 -27.85 26.68 28.60
C TYR A 5 -27.25 27.03 27.22
N ARG A 6 -27.05 28.33 26.93
CA ARG A 6 -26.53 28.81 25.64
C ARG A 6 -25.10 28.38 25.34
N LEU A 7 -24.23 28.29 26.35
CA LEU A 7 -22.85 27.81 26.17
C LEU A 7 -22.78 26.30 25.93
N PHE A 8 -23.67 25.53 26.55
CA PHE A 8 -23.73 24.07 26.36
C PHE A 8 -24.24 23.69 24.96
N LEU A 9 -25.22 24.43 24.45
CA LEU A 9 -25.79 24.21 23.12
C LEU A 9 -24.81 24.54 21.98
N ILE A 10 -24.00 25.60 22.11
CA ILE A 10 -22.99 25.96 21.10
C ILE A 10 -21.85 24.92 21.07
N SER A 11 -21.41 24.42 22.22
CA SER A 11 -20.39 23.35 22.28
C SER A 11 -20.89 22.00 21.75
N ALA A 12 -22.18 21.66 21.96
CA ALA A 12 -22.77 20.42 21.45
C ALA A 12 -22.95 20.44 19.92
N LEU A 13 -23.27 21.61 19.34
CA LEU A 13 -23.35 21.80 17.89
C LEU A 13 -21.97 21.74 17.22
N LEU A 14 -20.92 22.25 17.87
CA LEU A 14 -19.54 22.12 17.40
C LEU A 14 -19.00 20.68 17.52
N LEU A 15 -19.45 19.90 18.51
CA LEU A 15 -19.10 18.47 18.64
C LEU A 15 -19.79 17.59 17.60
N ALA A 16 -21.06 17.87 17.28
CA ALA A 16 -21.83 17.08 16.32
C ALA A 16 -21.32 17.22 14.88
N GLY A 17 -20.57 18.29 14.57
CA GLY A 17 -19.98 18.53 13.26
C GLY A 17 -18.55 17.99 13.06
N SER A 18 -17.86 17.54 14.11
CA SER A 18 -16.38 17.47 14.09
C SER A 18 -15.78 16.10 14.43
N ALA A 19 -16.54 15.02 14.35
CA ALA A 19 -16.04 13.67 14.65
C ALA A 19 -16.37 12.68 13.54
N ARG A 20 -15.90 12.96 12.32
CA ARG A 20 -15.49 11.88 11.44
C ARG A 20 -13.99 11.76 11.64
N LEU A 21 -13.54 10.79 12.45
CA LEU A 21 -12.17 10.31 12.29
C LEU A 21 -12.11 9.84 10.83
N ALA A 22 -11.28 10.48 10.01
CA ALA A 22 -10.97 9.93 8.69
C ALA A 22 -10.43 8.52 8.93
N ALA A 23 -11.14 7.51 8.44
CA ALA A 23 -10.66 6.14 8.54
C ALA A 23 -9.36 6.04 7.72
N GLN A 24 -8.37 5.32 8.23
CA GLN A 24 -7.24 4.88 7.43
C GLN A 24 -7.81 4.16 6.22
N THR A 25 -7.49 4.64 5.02
CA THR A 25 -7.86 3.94 3.79
C THR A 25 -6.70 3.02 3.45
N VAL A 26 -7.01 1.73 3.31
CA VAL A 26 -6.06 0.71 2.89
C VAL A 26 -6.59 0.08 1.62
N VAL A 27 -5.72 0.01 0.62
CA VAL A 27 -6.01 -0.62 -0.66
C VAL A 27 -4.99 -1.73 -0.85
N THR A 28 -5.44 -2.87 -1.35
CA THR A 28 -4.60 -4.07 -1.52
C THR A 28 -4.80 -4.63 -2.91
N ASP A 29 -3.68 -4.93 -3.56
CA ASP A 29 -3.61 -5.76 -4.76
C ASP A 29 -2.87 -7.06 -4.41
N LEU A 30 -3.45 -8.20 -4.76
CA LEU A 30 -2.90 -9.53 -4.51
C LEU A 30 -2.84 -10.30 -5.83
N TRP A 31 -1.71 -10.92 -6.12
CA TRP A 31 -1.56 -11.83 -7.27
C TRP A 31 -1.29 -13.23 -6.74
N THR A 32 -2.24 -14.16 -6.93
CA THR A 32 -2.07 -15.57 -6.51
C THR A 32 -2.39 -16.57 -7.62
N ASP A 33 -3.11 -16.17 -8.66
CA ASP A 33 -3.52 -17.07 -9.74
C ASP A 33 -2.48 -17.16 -10.88
N TRP A 34 -1.46 -17.99 -10.68
CA TRP A 34 -0.36 -18.21 -11.66
C TRP A 34 -0.63 -19.34 -12.67
N SER A 35 -1.88 -19.74 -12.91
CA SER A 35 -2.24 -20.96 -13.66
C SER A 35 -1.62 -21.03 -15.09
N PRO A 36 -0.84 -22.08 -15.42
CA PRO A 36 0.06 -22.10 -16.59
C PRO A 36 -0.58 -22.36 -17.97
N SER A 37 -1.89 -22.63 -18.09
CA SER A 37 -2.43 -23.16 -19.36
C SER A 37 -3.20 -22.19 -20.25
N ASN A 38 -3.59 -20.98 -19.81
CA ASN A 38 -4.35 -20.05 -20.66
C ASN A 38 -4.42 -18.60 -20.13
N HIS A 39 -3.29 -17.98 -19.78
CA HIS A 39 -3.25 -16.51 -19.70
C HIS A 39 -2.64 -15.94 -21.00
N PRO A 40 -3.46 -15.43 -21.95
CA PRO A 40 -2.97 -14.73 -23.15
C PRO A 40 -2.15 -13.46 -22.82
N GLU A 41 -2.16 -13.01 -21.56
CA GLU A 41 -1.54 -11.77 -21.10
C GLU A 41 0.01 -11.83 -21.08
N TRP A 42 0.59 -13.03 -20.96
CA TRP A 42 2.06 -13.20 -20.96
C TRP A 42 2.69 -13.43 -22.34
N THR A 43 1.88 -13.76 -23.35
CA THR A 43 2.38 -14.12 -24.69
C THR A 43 2.36 -12.96 -25.68
N ALA A 44 1.59 -11.90 -25.41
CA ALA A 44 1.56 -10.69 -26.22
C ALA A 44 2.15 -9.46 -25.49
N ASP A 45 1.79 -9.23 -24.23
CA ASP A 45 2.10 -7.98 -23.50
C ASP A 45 2.90 -8.17 -22.20
N LYS A 46 3.25 -9.42 -21.85
CA LYS A 46 4.08 -9.78 -20.68
C LYS A 46 3.59 -9.15 -19.36
N GLN A 47 2.28 -9.16 -19.12
CA GLN A 47 1.65 -8.52 -17.95
C GLN A 47 0.68 -9.44 -17.17
N VAL A 48 0.39 -9.12 -15.91
CA VAL A 48 -0.59 -9.80 -15.04
C VAL A 48 -1.39 -8.81 -14.21
N ASN A 49 -2.69 -8.99 -14.27
CA ASN A 49 -3.65 -8.27 -13.45
C ASN A 49 -3.84 -8.97 -12.09
N PRO A 50 -4.12 -8.20 -11.01
CA PRO A 50 -4.30 -8.74 -9.68
C PRO A 50 -5.64 -9.48 -9.58
N ASP A 51 -5.77 -10.27 -8.52
CA ASP A 51 -6.94 -11.10 -8.26
C ASP A 51 -8.21 -10.23 -8.15
N ALA A 52 -9.38 -10.79 -8.49
CA ALA A 52 -10.64 -10.04 -8.65
C ALA A 52 -11.13 -9.23 -7.42
N GLY A 53 -10.60 -9.49 -6.21
CA GLY A 53 -10.89 -8.72 -4.99
C GLY A 53 -10.02 -7.47 -4.81
N SER A 54 -9.05 -7.27 -5.68
CA SER A 54 -8.07 -6.18 -5.63
C SER A 54 -8.67 -4.85 -6.08
N THR A 55 -8.19 -3.76 -5.51
CA THR A 55 -8.81 -2.41 -5.69
C THR A 55 -7.80 -1.29 -5.90
N GLY A 56 -6.50 -1.59 -5.93
CA GLY A 56 -5.41 -0.64 -6.14
C GLY A 56 -4.99 -0.49 -7.58
N GLY A 57 -5.45 -1.37 -8.47
CA GLY A 57 -5.25 -1.25 -9.90
C GLY A 57 -3.79 -1.41 -10.33
N GLY A 58 -2.93 -1.99 -9.49
CA GLY A 58 -1.59 -2.36 -9.87
C GLY A 58 -1.59 -3.42 -10.97
N VAL A 59 -0.66 -3.32 -11.92
CA VAL A 59 -0.43 -4.32 -12.96
C VAL A 59 1.02 -4.76 -12.90
N LEU A 60 1.27 -6.06 -12.86
CA LEU A 60 2.61 -6.63 -12.92
C LEU A 60 3.05 -6.74 -14.38
N HIS A 61 4.28 -6.38 -14.67
CA HIS A 61 4.92 -6.44 -15.97
C HIS A 61 6.27 -7.14 -15.88
N LEU A 62 6.67 -7.81 -16.95
CA LEU A 62 8.06 -8.25 -17.17
C LEU A 62 8.70 -7.34 -18.20
N ILE A 63 9.62 -6.51 -17.73
CA ILE A 63 10.29 -5.46 -18.53
C ILE A 63 11.36 -6.07 -19.43
N ASN A 64 12.15 -6.99 -18.89
CA ASN A 64 13.24 -7.62 -19.62
C ASN A 64 13.30 -9.11 -19.30
N GLY A 65 13.29 -9.90 -20.35
CA GLY A 65 13.24 -11.34 -20.23
C GLY A 65 13.46 -12.00 -21.59
N ALA A 66 14.38 -12.96 -21.64
CA ALA A 66 14.54 -13.82 -22.80
C ALA A 66 13.18 -14.43 -23.18
N ASP A 67 12.94 -14.63 -24.47
CA ASP A 67 11.68 -15.20 -25.00
C ASP A 67 11.32 -16.59 -24.44
N SER A 68 12.21 -17.17 -23.62
CA SER A 68 12.11 -18.48 -22.98
C SER A 68 11.81 -18.43 -21.47
N LEU A 69 11.38 -17.30 -20.92
CA LEU A 69 10.88 -17.27 -19.54
C LEU A 69 9.48 -17.89 -19.50
N TYR A 70 9.41 -19.12 -19.01
CA TYR A 70 8.16 -19.84 -18.78
C TYR A 70 7.77 -19.73 -17.30
N LEU A 71 6.49 -19.47 -17.05
CA LEU A 71 5.85 -19.75 -15.77
C LEU A 71 5.84 -21.28 -15.59
N TYR A 72 6.68 -21.79 -14.69
CA TYR A 72 6.69 -23.21 -14.35
C TYR A 72 5.77 -23.46 -13.15
N GLY A 73 4.70 -24.22 -13.37
CA GLY A 73 3.97 -24.89 -12.28
C GLY A 73 4.43 -26.35 -12.20
N ASP A 74 4.67 -26.87 -10.99
CA ASP A 74 5.10 -28.26 -10.83
C ASP A 74 4.01 -29.27 -11.21
N PHE A 75 4.45 -30.29 -11.95
CA PHE A 75 3.78 -31.42 -12.55
C PHE A 75 3.51 -32.52 -11.50
N GLY A 76 2.56 -32.26 -10.59
CA GLY A 76 2.31 -33.19 -9.49
C GLY A 76 0.88 -33.22 -8.97
N GLY A 77 -0.14 -32.96 -9.81
CA GLY A 77 -1.55 -33.17 -9.47
C GLY A 77 -2.05 -32.49 -8.19
N GLY A 78 -1.36 -31.45 -7.72
CA GLY A 78 -1.52 -30.87 -6.38
C GLY A 78 -1.79 -29.36 -6.33
N GLY A 79 -1.99 -28.69 -7.47
CA GLY A 79 -2.59 -27.34 -7.51
C GLY A 79 -1.74 -26.18 -6.97
N ASN A 80 -0.42 -26.32 -6.84
CA ASN A 80 0.42 -25.20 -6.42
C ASN A 80 0.90 -24.39 -7.64
N ASN A 81 0.26 -23.24 -7.86
CA ASN A 81 0.63 -22.28 -8.90
C ASN A 81 1.73 -21.36 -8.36
N TYR A 82 2.87 -21.27 -9.04
CA TYR A 82 3.98 -20.39 -8.68
C TYR A 82 4.68 -19.82 -9.92
N PHE A 83 5.36 -18.70 -9.74
CA PHE A 83 6.32 -18.16 -10.70
C PHE A 83 7.73 -18.64 -10.33
N TYR A 84 8.51 -19.05 -11.32
CA TYR A 84 9.87 -19.56 -11.11
C TYR A 84 10.80 -19.16 -12.23
N THR A 85 12.00 -18.72 -11.85
CA THR A 85 13.07 -18.31 -12.74
C THR A 85 14.08 -19.45 -12.86
N LEU A 86 14.41 -19.90 -14.07
CA LEU A 86 15.21 -21.12 -14.26
C LEU A 86 16.60 -20.88 -14.87
N PHE A 87 16.73 -19.97 -15.85
CA PHE A 87 18.00 -19.74 -16.58
C PHE A 87 18.30 -18.27 -16.89
N ALA A 88 17.48 -17.33 -16.39
CA ALA A 88 17.64 -15.90 -16.61
C ALA A 88 17.12 -15.12 -15.41
N THR A 89 17.70 -13.95 -15.18
CA THR A 89 17.29 -12.97 -14.16
C THR A 89 16.31 -11.97 -14.79
N PRO A 90 14.98 -12.13 -14.66
CA PRO A 90 14.05 -11.16 -15.20
C PRO A 90 14.00 -9.89 -14.37
N THR A 91 13.72 -8.78 -15.05
CA THR A 91 13.30 -7.53 -14.39
C THR A 91 11.77 -7.46 -14.39
N LEU A 92 11.17 -7.41 -13.21
CA LEU A 92 9.74 -7.26 -13.00
C LEU A 92 9.42 -5.82 -12.59
N SER A 93 8.19 -5.40 -12.89
CA SER A 93 7.67 -4.11 -12.46
C SER A 93 6.20 -4.19 -12.09
N VAL A 94 5.80 -3.51 -11.01
CA VAL A 94 4.39 -3.28 -10.69
C VAL A 94 4.09 -1.81 -10.93
N ILE A 95 3.18 -1.54 -11.86
CA ILE A 95 2.75 -0.20 -12.24
C ILE A 95 1.36 0.04 -11.65
N VAL A 96 1.21 1.07 -10.83
CA VAL A 96 -0.08 1.56 -10.36
C VAL A 96 -0.41 2.86 -11.06
N SER A 97 -1.49 2.83 -11.86
CA SER A 97 -1.92 3.98 -12.66
C SER A 97 -2.88 4.93 -11.93
N ASP A 98 -3.45 4.49 -10.81
CA ASP A 98 -4.39 5.25 -9.99
C ASP A 98 -3.98 5.18 -8.51
N ALA A 99 -2.98 5.98 -8.13
CA ALA A 99 -2.52 6.00 -6.74
C ALA A 99 -3.59 6.56 -5.78
N LEU A 100 -3.64 5.99 -4.57
CA LEU A 100 -4.56 6.45 -3.53
C LEU A 100 -4.26 7.91 -3.14
N ALA A 101 -5.28 8.76 -3.13
CA ALA A 101 -5.14 10.15 -2.72
C ALA A 101 -4.64 10.25 -1.26
N GLY A 102 -3.54 10.98 -1.06
CA GLY A 102 -2.92 11.14 0.26
C GLY A 102 -2.25 9.87 0.80
N VAL A 103 -1.80 8.96 -0.08
CA VAL A 103 -0.99 7.82 0.33
C VAL A 103 0.24 8.27 1.11
N ASN A 104 0.49 7.64 2.25
CA ASN A 104 1.64 7.92 3.11
C ASN A 104 2.64 6.77 3.08
N THR A 105 2.17 5.55 2.88
CA THR A 105 3.01 4.35 2.87
C THR A 105 2.61 3.43 1.74
N ILE A 106 3.62 2.78 1.16
CA ILE A 106 3.47 1.68 0.22
C ILE A 106 4.23 0.50 0.82
N THR A 107 3.59 -0.66 0.83
CA THR A 107 4.22 -1.92 1.26
C THR A 107 4.10 -2.95 0.15
N PHE A 108 5.21 -3.59 -0.20
CA PHE A 108 5.27 -4.66 -1.18
C PHE A 108 5.79 -5.94 -0.52
N GLN A 109 5.10 -7.05 -0.75
CA GLN A 109 5.43 -8.34 -0.15
C GLN A 109 5.52 -9.40 -1.24
N VAL A 110 6.55 -10.23 -1.14
CA VAL A 110 6.75 -11.37 -2.03
C VAL A 110 6.70 -12.65 -1.20
N PHE A 111 5.69 -13.48 -1.43
CA PHE A 111 5.55 -14.77 -0.75
C PHE A 111 6.19 -15.85 -1.59
N GLY A 112 7.23 -16.50 -1.07
CA GLY A 112 7.96 -17.50 -1.84
C GLY A 112 9.29 -17.91 -1.26
N THR A 113 10.09 -18.54 -2.11
CA THR A 113 11.48 -18.92 -1.82
C THR A 113 12.38 -18.18 -2.80
N MET A 114 13.08 -17.16 -2.32
CA MET A 114 14.15 -16.50 -3.07
C MET A 114 15.50 -17.01 -2.59
N ASN A 115 16.47 -17.08 -3.50
CA ASN A 115 17.77 -17.68 -3.22
C ASN A 115 18.45 -16.96 -2.02
N PRO A 116 18.87 -17.69 -0.98
CA PRO A 116 19.29 -17.11 0.30
C PRO A 116 20.69 -16.47 0.35
N GLU A 117 21.37 -16.18 -0.78
CA GLU A 117 22.72 -15.59 -0.70
C GLU A 117 22.75 -14.13 -0.21
N GLU A 118 21.62 -13.38 -0.13
CA GLU A 118 21.32 -12.34 0.90
C GLU A 118 19.97 -11.59 0.62
N TYR A 119 18.84 -12.20 0.98
CA TYR A 119 17.50 -11.63 1.28
C TYR A 119 16.76 -10.71 0.27
N GLY A 120 16.47 -11.22 -0.93
CA GLY A 120 15.38 -10.74 -1.81
C GLY A 120 15.86 -10.00 -3.07
N PRO A 121 14.96 -9.44 -3.90
CA PRO A 121 15.35 -8.75 -5.12
C PRO A 121 16.34 -7.63 -4.84
N GLN A 122 17.59 -7.84 -5.24
CA GLN A 122 18.57 -6.78 -5.30
C GLN A 122 18.02 -5.72 -6.27
N ASN A 123 18.07 -4.43 -5.90
CA ASN A 123 17.62 -3.28 -6.71
C ASN A 123 16.11 -2.95 -6.68
N LEU A 124 15.36 -3.37 -5.66
CA LEU A 124 13.97 -2.92 -5.49
C LEU A 124 13.89 -1.38 -5.45
N THR A 125 13.26 -0.79 -6.46
CA THR A 125 13.21 0.66 -6.66
C THR A 125 11.76 1.11 -6.76
N LEU A 126 11.33 2.05 -5.92
CA LEU A 126 10.04 2.73 -6.06
C LEU A 126 10.26 4.07 -6.77
N ILE A 127 9.53 4.29 -7.86
CA ILE A 127 9.45 5.57 -8.58
C ILE A 127 8.05 6.12 -8.39
N VAL A 128 7.92 7.28 -7.74
CA VAL A 128 6.64 7.95 -7.49
C VAL A 128 6.51 9.17 -8.38
N ASN A 129 5.39 9.33 -9.08
CA ASN A 129 5.13 10.47 -9.97
C ASN A 129 4.07 11.40 -9.40
N GLN A 130 4.26 12.72 -9.55
CA GLN A 130 3.30 13.75 -9.13
C GLN A 130 2.45 14.28 -10.30
N ASN A 131 1.15 14.45 -10.05
CA ASN A 131 0.20 15.00 -11.02
C ASN A 131 0.50 16.46 -11.40
N THR A 132 1.02 17.26 -10.45
CA THR A 132 1.02 18.72 -10.55
C THR A 132 2.30 19.28 -11.16
N THR A 133 3.44 18.63 -10.93
CA THR A 133 4.76 19.07 -11.42
C THR A 133 5.32 18.14 -12.50
N GLY A 134 4.82 16.90 -12.59
CA GLY A 134 5.42 15.86 -13.43
C GLY A 134 6.76 15.34 -12.91
N ASP A 135 7.12 15.66 -11.66
CA ASP A 135 8.36 15.19 -11.04
C ASP A 135 8.25 13.71 -10.65
N SER A 136 9.38 13.02 -10.70
CA SER A 136 9.54 11.62 -10.25
C SER A 136 10.52 11.52 -9.09
N PHE A 137 10.17 10.73 -8.07
CA PHE A 137 10.99 10.51 -6.88
C PHE A 137 11.38 9.04 -6.77
N VAL A 138 12.67 8.78 -6.59
CA VAL A 138 13.18 7.43 -6.27
C VAL A 138 13.24 7.28 -4.76
N VAL A 139 12.55 6.28 -4.22
CA VAL A 139 12.49 6.02 -2.78
C VAL A 139 13.02 4.62 -2.49
N THR A 140 13.90 4.51 -1.50
CA THR A 140 14.49 3.24 -1.05
C THR A 140 13.62 2.63 0.06
N PRO A 141 13.33 1.31 0.03
CA PRO A 141 12.52 0.69 1.06
C PRO A 141 13.31 0.43 2.35
N THR A 142 12.57 0.27 3.45
CA THR A 142 13.04 -0.48 4.62
C THR A 142 12.56 -1.92 4.53
N LEU A 143 13.47 -2.89 4.70
CA LEU A 143 13.10 -4.31 4.83
C LEU A 143 12.57 -4.55 6.24
N GLU A 144 11.30 -4.95 6.34
CA GLU A 144 10.62 -5.29 7.59
C GLU A 144 10.46 -6.81 7.62
N ASP A 145 11.39 -7.50 8.31
CA ASP A 145 11.45 -8.95 8.52
C ASP A 145 12.05 -9.83 7.41
N ASP A 146 12.36 -11.08 7.75
CA ASP A 146 12.90 -12.13 6.86
C ASP A 146 11.91 -12.58 5.76
N ASN A 147 10.69 -12.04 5.74
CA ASN A 147 9.59 -12.44 4.86
C ASN A 147 9.46 -11.56 3.60
N PHE A 148 10.56 -11.01 3.09
CA PHE A 148 10.58 -10.26 1.82
C PHE A 148 9.49 -9.18 1.75
N THR A 149 9.43 -8.36 2.80
CA THR A 149 8.46 -7.27 2.95
C THR A 149 9.20 -5.94 2.96
N TRP A 150 8.87 -5.08 2.01
CA TRP A 150 9.49 -3.78 1.83
C TRP A 150 8.45 -2.69 2.01
N THR A 151 8.79 -1.71 2.84
CA THR A 151 7.92 -0.56 3.13
C THR A 151 8.62 0.74 2.73
N TRP A 152 7.89 1.63 2.07
CA TRP A 152 8.32 2.99 1.75
C TRP A 152 7.44 4.00 2.47
N ASP A 153 8.06 4.95 3.17
CA ASP A 153 7.40 6.17 3.63
C ASP A 153 7.49 7.24 2.53
N ILE A 154 6.32 7.63 2.01
CA ILE A 154 6.17 8.64 0.97
C ILE A 154 5.31 9.81 1.46
N SER A 155 5.11 9.94 2.77
CA SER A 155 4.28 10.99 3.39
C SER A 155 4.71 12.43 3.06
N GLY A 156 5.94 12.63 2.60
CA GLY A 156 6.46 13.92 2.14
C GLY A 156 6.13 14.27 0.69
N ILE A 157 5.53 13.35 -0.09
CA ILE A 157 5.22 13.52 -1.50
C ILE A 157 3.71 13.73 -1.65
N ALA A 158 3.31 14.95 -2.00
CA ALA A 158 1.91 15.30 -2.23
C ALA A 158 1.46 14.96 -3.66
N ASP A 159 0.14 14.93 -3.89
CA ASP A 159 -0.49 14.86 -5.23
C ASP A 159 0.04 13.73 -6.14
N ILE A 160 0.29 12.56 -5.55
CA ILE A 160 0.79 11.39 -6.27
C ILE A 160 -0.24 10.93 -7.28
N SER A 161 0.21 10.68 -8.51
CA SER A 161 -0.60 10.22 -9.64
C SER A 161 -0.48 8.72 -9.85
N THR A 162 0.76 8.27 -9.93
CA THR A 162 1.14 6.90 -10.28
C THR A 162 2.41 6.56 -9.53
N PHE A 163 2.68 5.26 -9.42
CA PHE A 163 3.99 4.81 -8.99
C PHE A 163 4.33 3.48 -9.63
N GLU A 164 5.62 3.19 -9.66
CA GLU A 164 6.18 1.98 -10.23
C GLU A 164 7.18 1.38 -9.25
N ILE A 165 7.06 0.06 -9.01
CA ILE A 165 8.04 -0.70 -8.24
C ILE A 165 8.76 -1.62 -9.22
N THR A 166 10.07 -1.46 -9.40
CA THR A 166 10.87 -2.29 -10.30
C THR A 166 11.89 -3.12 -9.51
N TRP A 167 12.11 -4.36 -9.93
CA TRP A 167 13.12 -5.22 -9.32
C TRP A 167 13.64 -6.33 -10.22
N ASP A 168 14.85 -6.81 -9.94
CA ASP A 168 15.43 -7.98 -10.59
C ASP A 168 15.20 -9.22 -9.74
N MET A 169 14.71 -10.30 -10.36
CA MET A 169 14.63 -11.59 -9.68
C MET A 169 15.81 -12.47 -10.05
N GLU A 170 16.55 -12.93 -9.05
CA GLU A 170 17.66 -13.86 -9.24
C GLU A 170 17.19 -15.19 -9.84
N GLU A 171 18.06 -15.83 -10.62
CA GLU A 171 17.87 -17.18 -11.11
C GLU A 171 17.58 -18.18 -9.97
N HIS A 172 16.80 -19.21 -10.27
CA HIS A 172 16.33 -20.22 -9.32
C HIS A 172 15.49 -19.68 -8.15
N SER A 173 14.94 -18.47 -8.28
CA SER A 173 13.96 -17.92 -7.33
C SER A 173 12.52 -18.25 -7.72
N ALA A 174 11.67 -18.44 -6.72
CA ALA A 174 10.25 -18.71 -6.89
C ALA A 174 9.38 -17.83 -5.98
N PHE A 175 8.21 -17.41 -6.46
CA PHE A 175 7.16 -16.85 -5.63
C PHE A 175 5.80 -17.45 -5.93
N THR A 176 4.97 -17.59 -4.90
CA THR A 176 3.60 -18.10 -4.95
C THR A 176 2.58 -16.97 -4.83
N ALA A 177 2.97 -15.80 -4.34
CA ALA A 177 2.12 -14.63 -4.35
C ALA A 177 2.92 -13.33 -4.28
N LEU A 178 2.31 -12.27 -4.79
CA LEU A 178 2.75 -10.89 -4.60
C LEU A 178 1.62 -10.10 -3.95
N GLN A 179 1.96 -9.19 -3.05
CA GLN A 179 0.98 -8.28 -2.45
C GLN A 179 1.50 -6.86 -2.45
N LEU A 180 0.67 -5.93 -2.89
CA LEU A 180 0.92 -4.50 -2.82
C LEU A 180 -0.15 -3.87 -1.94
N VAL A 181 0.27 -3.05 -0.97
CA VAL A 181 -0.60 -2.32 -0.07
C VAL A 181 -0.29 -0.84 -0.14
N GLN A 182 -1.31 -0.03 -0.41
CA GLN A 182 -1.25 1.43 -0.26
C GLN A 182 -2.01 1.81 1.00
N SER A 183 -1.45 2.68 1.83
CA SER A 183 -2.18 3.18 3.00
C SER A 183 -2.01 4.68 3.23
N THR A 184 -3.12 5.33 3.60
CA THR A 184 -3.14 6.71 4.08
C THR A 184 -2.97 6.72 5.59
N SER A 185 -2.32 7.74 6.12
CA SER A 185 -2.34 8.01 7.55
C SER A 185 -3.67 8.67 7.94
N VAL A 186 -4.14 8.39 9.15
CA VAL A 186 -5.21 9.20 9.74
C VAL A 186 -4.59 10.54 10.13
N ILE A 187 -4.71 11.54 9.27
CA ILE A 187 -4.51 12.93 9.70
C ILE A 187 -5.85 13.41 10.24
N PRO A 188 -6.01 13.60 11.57
CA PRO A 188 -7.21 14.19 12.10
C PRO A 188 -7.41 15.56 11.45
N GLU A 189 -8.59 15.83 10.91
CA GLU A 189 -8.87 17.16 10.36
C GLU A 189 -8.66 18.21 11.47
N PRO A 190 -8.33 19.48 11.12
CA PRO A 190 -8.26 20.58 12.10
C PRO A 190 -9.50 20.68 13.01
N SER A 191 -10.68 20.31 12.49
CA SER A 191 -11.94 20.19 13.21
C SER A 191 -11.89 19.17 14.36
N THR A 192 -11.19 18.04 14.17
CA THR A 192 -11.01 16.98 15.15
C THR A 192 -10.15 17.48 16.33
N TYR A 193 -9.06 18.20 16.04
CA TYR A 193 -8.27 18.85 17.09
C TYR A 193 -9.07 19.90 17.85
N ALA A 194 -9.86 20.72 17.14
CA ALA A 194 -10.75 21.69 17.77
C ALA A 194 -11.80 21.02 18.68
N ALA A 195 -12.33 19.87 18.28
CA ALA A 195 -13.28 19.09 19.07
C ALA A 195 -12.64 18.51 20.35
N LEU A 196 -11.43 17.95 20.24
CA LEU A 196 -10.67 17.41 21.37
C LEU A 196 -10.31 18.51 22.38
N VAL A 197 -9.86 19.67 21.90
CA VAL A 197 -9.58 20.84 22.76
C VAL A 197 -10.87 21.34 23.43
N SER A 198 -11.98 21.39 22.71
CA SER A 198 -13.29 21.78 23.26
C SER A 198 -13.78 20.82 24.34
N LEU A 199 -13.58 19.51 24.15
CA LEU A 199 -13.85 18.48 25.16
C LEU A 199 -12.98 18.63 26.40
N ALA A 200 -11.68 18.90 26.23
CA ALA A 200 -10.77 19.13 27.35
C ALA A 200 -11.18 20.35 28.19
N ILE A 201 -11.60 21.44 27.53
CA ILE A 201 -12.12 22.65 28.20
C ILE A 201 -13.41 22.33 28.96
N LEU A 202 -14.34 21.58 28.37
CA LEU A 202 -15.58 21.15 29.01
C LEU A 202 -15.32 20.28 30.25
N ALA A 203 -14.40 19.33 30.16
CA ALA A 203 -14.00 18.47 31.28
C ALA A 203 -13.40 19.29 32.44
N ALA A 204 -12.53 20.26 32.13
CA ALA A 204 -11.95 21.16 33.11
C ALA A 204 -13.01 22.04 33.81
N VAL A 205 -13.98 22.57 33.06
CA VAL A 205 -15.09 23.37 33.60
C VAL A 205 -16.00 22.52 34.48
N ALA A 206 -16.32 21.29 34.06
CA ALA A 206 -17.13 20.36 34.85
C ALA A 206 -16.44 19.98 36.17
N LEU A 207 -15.14 19.68 36.14
CA LEU A 207 -14.34 19.39 37.33
C LEU A 207 -14.27 20.58 38.29
N LYS A 208 -14.05 21.79 37.78
CA LYS A 208 -14.03 23.02 38.59
C LYS A 208 -15.38 23.30 39.26
N ARG A 209 -16.49 23.02 38.55
CA ARG A 209 -17.84 23.16 39.10
C ARG A 209 -18.12 22.14 40.20
N ARG A 210 -17.64 20.90 40.05
CA ARG A 210 -17.83 19.82 41.02
C ARG A 210 -17.05 20.05 42.33
N ARG A 211 -15.97 20.84 42.30
CA ARG A 211 -15.17 21.23 43.47
C ARG A 211 -15.69 22.48 44.22
N ARG A 212 -16.70 23.17 43.67
CA ARG A 212 -17.32 24.37 44.28
C ARG A 212 -18.70 24.08 44.90
N ILE A 213 -19.16 22.84 44.84
CA ILE A 213 -20.31 22.29 45.57
C ILE A 213 -19.73 21.48 46.73
#